data_AF-A0A6I4IY56-F1
#
_entry.id   AF-A0A6I4IY56-F1
#
_cell.length_a   1.000
_cell.length_b   1.000
_cell.length_c   1.000
_cell.angle_alpha   90.00
_cell.angle_beta   90.00
_cell.angle_gamma   90.00
#
_symmetry.space_group_name_H-M   'P 1'
#
loop_
_entity.id
_entity.type
_entity.pdbx_description
1 polymer ?
#
loop_
_entity_poly.entity_id
_entity_poly.type
_entity_poly.pdbx_seq_one_letter_code
_entity_poly.pdbx_strand_id
1 'polypeptide(L)'
;MTMVRKSLPLIGLALALSACGTVNRGVESVHQPVVQRTDYVIDLASAGDRLAQGERERLEGWFRSIDLAYGDRVSVDDPSGAIGVRSDVDSLLGRRGMSSLANAPVTPGAIAAGTVRVVVSRASASVPGCPDWSRSSSPEFVGSTMSNYGCASNAALAAMVADPMDLIQGREAGAAGDTATASKAIRAYRDTAPTGTKGLKNESTKGGN
;
A
#
# COMPACT_ATOMS: atom_id res chain seq x y z
N MET A 1 -24.34 1.63 65.48
CA MET A 1 -23.06 2.40 65.49
C MET A 1 -22.08 1.66 64.58
N THR A 2 -22.07 1.96 63.28
CA THR A 2 -21.12 2.86 62.59
C THR A 2 -19.74 2.24 62.37
N MET A 3 -19.56 1.59 61.22
CA MET A 3 -18.24 1.37 60.60
C MET A 3 -18.32 1.59 59.08
N VAL A 4 -18.71 2.81 58.67
CA VAL A 4 -18.49 3.32 57.31
C VAL A 4 -17.84 4.69 57.48
N ARG A 5 -16.52 4.71 57.71
CA ARG A 5 -15.75 5.96 57.78
C ARG A 5 -14.27 5.61 57.89
N LYS A 6 -13.58 5.47 56.75
CA LYS A 6 -12.12 5.72 56.61
C LYS A 6 -11.57 5.59 55.19
N SER A 7 -12.33 5.06 54.22
CA SER A 7 -11.85 4.88 52.83
C SER A 7 -12.15 6.05 51.88
N LEU A 8 -12.86 7.09 52.33
CA LEU A 8 -13.26 8.22 51.50
C LEU A 8 -12.11 9.12 50.95
N PRO A 9 -10.97 9.34 51.63
CA PRO A 9 -9.98 10.29 51.12
C PRO A 9 -9.17 9.76 49.93
N LEU A 10 -9.09 8.44 49.72
CA LEU A 10 -8.35 7.87 48.59
C LEU A 10 -9.08 8.04 47.24
N ILE A 11 -10.42 8.08 47.25
CA ILE A 11 -11.22 8.23 46.01
C ILE A 11 -11.10 9.66 45.48
N GLY A 12 -11.06 10.67 46.36
CA GLY A 12 -10.94 12.08 45.96
C GLY A 12 -9.60 12.42 45.28
N LEU A 13 -8.51 11.75 45.70
CA LEU A 13 -7.19 11.99 45.09
C LEU A 13 -7.06 11.36 43.70
N ALA A 14 -7.72 10.22 43.45
CA ALA A 14 -7.72 9.57 42.13
C ALA A 14 -8.51 10.38 41.07
N LEU A 15 -9.59 11.07 41.48
CA LEU A 15 -10.36 11.97 40.61
C LEU A 15 -9.61 13.26 40.25
N ALA A 16 -8.65 13.69 41.07
CA ALA A 16 -7.85 14.88 40.78
C ALA A 16 -6.78 14.64 39.70
N LEU A 17 -6.35 13.39 39.47
CA LEU A 17 -5.37 13.05 38.44
C LEU A 17 -5.99 12.76 37.06
N SER A 18 -7.31 12.52 36.96
CA SER A 18 -7.96 12.22 35.68
C SER A 18 -8.20 13.47 34.80
N ALA A 19 -7.83 14.67 35.26
CA ALA A 19 -7.99 15.90 34.49
C ALA A 19 -6.77 16.22 33.58
N CYS A 20 -5.64 15.51 33.74
CA CYS A 20 -4.49 15.64 32.85
C CYS A 20 -4.66 14.73 31.63
N GLY A 21 -5.39 15.21 30.64
CA GLY A 21 -5.35 14.65 29.29
C GLY A 21 -4.19 15.18 28.46
N THR A 22 -4.03 14.67 27.25
CA THR A 22 -3.00 15.12 26.30
C THR A 22 -3.10 16.64 26.05
N VAL A 23 -2.00 17.35 26.30
CA VAL A 23 -1.88 18.80 26.04
C VAL A 23 -1.07 18.97 24.76
N ASN A 24 -1.74 19.31 23.68
CA ASN A 24 -1.11 19.62 22.40
C ASN A 24 -1.39 21.07 22.01
N ARG A 25 -0.42 21.96 22.20
CA ARG A 25 -0.55 23.38 21.85
C ARG A 25 -0.26 23.68 20.37
N GLY A 26 0.14 22.67 19.62
CA GLY A 26 0.34 22.76 18.18
C GLY A 26 -0.95 22.48 17.39
N VAL A 27 -0.84 22.58 16.07
CA VAL A 27 -1.89 22.19 15.11
C VAL A 27 -1.56 20.87 14.43
N GLU A 28 -0.47 20.23 14.84
CA GLU A 28 -0.03 18.92 14.42
C GLU A 28 -0.89 17.84 15.08
N SER A 29 -1.32 16.85 14.32
CA SER A 29 -2.00 15.69 14.87
C SER A 29 -1.00 14.81 15.64
N VAL A 30 -1.32 14.45 16.87
CA VAL A 30 -0.56 13.42 17.62
C VAL A 30 -0.84 12.02 17.05
N HIS A 31 -2.02 11.83 16.47
CA HIS A 31 -2.51 10.56 15.94
C HIS A 31 -2.04 10.36 14.51
N GLN A 32 -0.78 9.97 14.34
CA GLN A 32 -0.17 9.75 13.03
C GLN A 32 -0.48 8.35 12.48
N PRO A 33 -0.69 8.19 11.16
CA PRO A 33 -0.75 6.88 10.53
C PRO A 33 0.54 6.09 10.78
N VAL A 34 0.39 4.85 11.24
CA VAL A 34 1.46 3.89 11.42
C VAL A 34 1.30 2.79 10.39
N VAL A 35 2.38 2.53 9.66
CA VAL A 35 2.44 1.51 8.63
C VAL A 35 3.11 0.26 9.20
N GLN A 36 2.46 -0.88 9.02
CA GLN A 36 3.02 -2.18 9.31
C GLN A 36 3.26 -2.92 7.99
N ARG A 37 4.44 -3.54 7.85
CA ARG A 37 4.80 -4.36 6.69
C ARG A 37 5.15 -5.77 7.15
N THR A 38 4.62 -6.76 6.45
CA THR A 38 4.95 -8.18 6.63
C THR A 38 5.47 -8.72 5.30
N ASP A 39 6.62 -9.38 5.34
CA ASP A 39 7.27 -9.96 4.17
C ASP A 39 7.18 -11.48 4.25
N TYR A 40 6.46 -12.09 3.31
CA TYR A 40 6.35 -13.54 3.15
C TYR A 40 7.34 -13.99 2.09
N VAL A 41 8.09 -15.05 2.36
CA VAL A 41 9.13 -15.54 1.46
C VAL A 41 8.92 -17.01 1.13
N ILE A 42 9.24 -17.38 -0.10
CA ILE A 42 9.36 -18.77 -0.53
C ILE A 42 10.57 -18.92 -1.44
N ASP A 43 11.41 -19.91 -1.14
CA ASP A 43 12.59 -20.25 -1.93
C ASP A 43 12.23 -21.40 -2.87
N LEU A 44 12.39 -21.18 -4.18
CA LEU A 44 12.04 -22.10 -5.26
C LEU A 44 13.31 -22.57 -5.97
N ALA A 45 13.38 -23.84 -6.37
CA ALA A 45 14.48 -24.30 -7.21
C ALA A 45 14.39 -23.69 -8.62
N SER A 46 15.54 -23.30 -9.16
CA SER A 46 15.68 -22.90 -10.56
C SER A 46 16.41 -23.97 -11.37
N ALA A 47 16.00 -24.14 -12.62
CA ALA A 47 16.63 -25.02 -13.59
C ALA A 47 17.06 -24.17 -14.80
N GLY A 48 18.32 -23.73 -14.79
CA GLY A 48 18.82 -22.76 -15.76
C GLY A 48 18.13 -21.40 -15.58
N ASP A 49 17.54 -20.87 -16.65
CA ASP A 49 16.86 -19.57 -16.67
C ASP A 49 15.38 -19.66 -16.28
N ARG A 50 14.88 -20.80 -15.79
CA ARG A 50 13.45 -21.02 -15.49
C ARG A 50 13.25 -21.62 -14.11
N LEU A 51 12.01 -21.57 -13.61
CA LEU A 51 11.65 -22.34 -12.42
C LEU A 51 11.77 -23.85 -12.71
N ALA A 52 12.25 -24.61 -11.75
CA ALA A 52 12.35 -26.06 -11.87
C ALA A 52 10.95 -26.71 -12.00
N GLN A 53 10.92 -27.95 -12.50
CA GLN A 53 9.66 -28.68 -12.66
C GLN A 53 8.92 -28.82 -11.33
N GLY A 54 7.62 -28.53 -11.30
CA GLY A 54 6.79 -28.58 -10.09
C GLY A 54 6.81 -27.30 -9.24
N GLU A 55 7.76 -26.39 -9.45
CA GLU A 55 7.88 -25.16 -8.66
C GLU A 55 6.80 -24.13 -9.00
N ARG A 56 6.29 -24.16 -10.24
CA ARG A 56 5.18 -23.29 -10.65
C ARG A 56 3.90 -23.64 -9.88
N GLU A 57 3.58 -24.92 -9.77
CA GLU A 57 2.42 -25.40 -9.02
C GLU A 57 2.57 -25.14 -7.53
N ARG A 58 3.80 -25.30 -7.00
CA ARG A 58 4.11 -24.99 -5.60
C ARG A 58 3.93 -23.50 -5.30
N LEU A 59 4.44 -22.63 -6.17
CA LEU A 59 4.29 -21.18 -6.07
C LEU A 59 2.80 -20.77 -6.16
N GLU A 60 2.03 -21.35 -7.07
CA GLU A 60 0.59 -21.08 -7.17
C GLU A 60 -0.20 -21.58 -5.95
N GLY A 61 0.17 -22.74 -5.40
CA GLY A 61 -0.36 -23.24 -4.13
C GLY A 61 -0.06 -22.29 -2.98
N TRP A 62 1.18 -21.80 -2.91
CA TRP A 62 1.59 -20.84 -1.89
C TRP A 62 0.86 -19.50 -2.01
N PHE A 63 0.72 -18.94 -3.22
CA PHE A 63 -0.07 -17.73 -3.45
C PHE A 63 -1.52 -17.87 -3.00
N ARG A 64 -2.14 -19.05 -3.19
CA ARG A 64 -3.48 -19.31 -2.65
C ARG A 64 -3.47 -19.40 -1.12
N SER A 65 -2.44 -20.00 -0.53
CA SER A 65 -2.37 -20.17 0.93
C SER A 65 -2.23 -18.86 1.71
N ILE A 66 -1.54 -17.87 1.13
CA ILE A 66 -1.37 -16.54 1.73
C ILE A 66 -2.47 -15.55 1.30
N ASP A 67 -3.44 -16.02 0.53
CA ASP A 67 -4.50 -15.21 -0.09
C ASP A 67 -3.91 -13.98 -0.80
N LEU A 68 -3.02 -14.24 -1.78
CA LEU A 68 -2.37 -13.19 -2.56
C LEU A 68 -3.44 -12.34 -3.26
N ALA A 69 -3.48 -11.07 -2.91
CA ALA A 69 -4.53 -10.15 -3.31
C ALA A 69 -3.96 -8.85 -3.89
N TYR A 70 -4.84 -8.06 -4.49
CA TYR A 70 -4.51 -6.72 -4.94
C TYR A 70 -4.02 -5.86 -3.76
N GLY A 71 -2.90 -5.16 -3.95
CA GLY A 71 -2.21 -4.39 -2.91
C GLY A 71 -0.97 -5.08 -2.35
N ASP A 72 -0.84 -6.40 -2.52
CA ASP A 72 0.41 -7.10 -2.24
C ASP A 72 1.47 -6.77 -3.29
N ARG A 73 2.71 -6.60 -2.85
CA ARG A 73 3.84 -6.35 -3.73
C ARG A 73 4.69 -7.59 -3.83
N VAL A 74 4.85 -8.11 -5.06
CA VAL A 74 5.63 -9.30 -5.32
C VAL A 74 6.96 -8.92 -5.96
N SER A 75 8.07 -9.46 -5.48
CA SER A 75 9.39 -9.28 -6.08
C SER A 75 10.11 -10.62 -6.16
N VAL A 76 11.01 -10.73 -7.13
CA VAL A 76 11.85 -11.91 -7.34
C VAL A 76 13.29 -11.52 -7.01
N ASP A 77 13.86 -12.17 -6.00
CA ASP A 77 15.26 -12.08 -5.62
C ASP A 77 16.01 -13.30 -6.19
N ASP A 78 16.68 -13.08 -7.31
CA ASP A 78 17.45 -14.10 -8.01
C ASP A 78 18.91 -13.66 -8.11
N PRO A 79 19.84 -14.31 -7.38
CA PRO A 79 21.26 -14.01 -7.45
C PRO A 79 21.88 -14.17 -8.85
N SER A 80 21.27 -15.00 -9.71
CA SER A 80 21.72 -15.23 -11.09
C SER A 80 21.19 -14.20 -12.09
N GLY A 81 20.14 -13.45 -11.72
CA GLY A 81 19.50 -12.46 -12.59
C GLY A 81 18.78 -13.06 -13.81
N ALA A 82 18.32 -14.31 -13.73
CA ALA A 82 17.65 -14.99 -14.82
C ALA A 82 16.29 -14.34 -15.16
N ILE A 83 16.14 -13.87 -16.39
CA ILE A 83 14.94 -13.18 -16.87
C ILE A 83 13.78 -14.18 -16.96
N GLY A 84 14.06 -15.43 -17.33
CA GLY A 84 13.03 -16.43 -17.54
C GLY A 84 12.30 -16.86 -16.26
N VAL A 85 12.97 -16.83 -15.10
CA VAL A 85 12.35 -17.09 -13.79
C VAL A 85 11.36 -15.99 -13.47
N ARG A 86 11.77 -14.74 -13.66
CA ARG A 86 10.89 -13.60 -13.45
C ARG A 86 9.68 -13.63 -14.41
N SER A 87 9.90 -13.99 -15.67
CA SER A 87 8.81 -14.19 -16.63
C SER A 87 7.83 -15.29 -16.19
N ASP A 88 8.33 -16.39 -15.60
CA ASP A 88 7.46 -17.43 -15.05
C ASP A 88 6.61 -16.92 -13.89
N VAL A 89 7.20 -16.18 -12.95
CA VAL A 89 6.48 -15.56 -11.84
C VAL A 89 5.44 -14.55 -12.36
N ASP A 90 5.83 -13.67 -13.28
CA ASP A 90 4.93 -12.68 -13.88
C ASP A 90 3.78 -13.34 -14.65
N SER A 91 4.00 -14.49 -15.28
CA SER A 91 2.92 -15.25 -15.95
C SER A 91 1.84 -15.74 -14.98
N LEU A 92 2.21 -16.03 -13.72
CA LEU A 92 1.29 -16.45 -12.66
C LEU A 92 0.58 -15.25 -12.02
N LEU A 93 1.29 -14.12 -11.88
CA LEU A 93 0.74 -12.86 -11.37
C LEU A 93 -0.21 -12.20 -12.38
N GLY A 94 0.08 -12.29 -13.68
CA GLY A 94 -0.73 -11.69 -14.74
C GLY A 94 -2.17 -12.19 -14.78
N ARG A 95 -2.42 -13.44 -14.36
CA ARG A 95 -3.77 -14.00 -14.19
C ARG A 95 -4.61 -13.25 -13.14
N ARG A 96 -3.95 -12.51 -12.25
CA ARG A 96 -4.55 -11.69 -11.19
C ARG A 96 -4.40 -10.18 -11.48
N GLY A 97 -3.93 -9.80 -12.68
CA GLY A 97 -3.69 -8.40 -13.03
C GLY A 97 -2.51 -7.75 -12.29
N MET A 98 -1.58 -8.55 -11.78
CA MET A 98 -0.40 -8.08 -11.04
C MET A 98 0.90 -8.32 -11.82
N SER A 99 1.94 -7.58 -11.47
CA SER A 99 3.31 -7.74 -12.00
C SER A 99 4.33 -7.69 -10.88
N SER A 100 5.49 -8.33 -11.09
CA SER A 100 6.59 -8.30 -10.13
C SER A 100 7.37 -6.98 -10.19
N LEU A 101 7.78 -6.51 -9.02
CA LEU A 101 8.68 -5.37 -8.87
C LEU A 101 10.10 -5.70 -9.33
N ALA A 102 10.81 -4.67 -9.77
CA ALA A 102 12.18 -4.80 -10.24
C ALA A 102 13.19 -5.18 -9.15
N ASN A 103 13.00 -4.64 -7.96
CA ASN A 103 13.94 -4.79 -6.87
C ASN A 103 13.25 -5.50 -5.71
N ALA A 104 13.89 -6.56 -5.22
CA ALA A 104 13.47 -7.22 -4.01
C ALA A 104 13.90 -6.42 -2.76
N PRO A 105 13.08 -6.40 -1.70
CA PRO A 105 13.52 -5.86 -0.42
C PRO A 105 14.62 -6.76 0.18
N VAL A 106 15.43 -6.19 1.08
CA VAL A 106 16.41 -6.97 1.83
C VAL A 106 15.66 -7.99 2.70
N THR A 107 15.82 -9.28 2.40
CA THR A 107 15.24 -10.37 3.18
C THR A 107 16.30 -11.05 4.06
N PRO A 108 15.93 -11.54 5.25
CA PRO A 108 16.84 -12.29 6.09
C PRO A 108 17.16 -13.66 5.49
N GLY A 109 18.42 -14.08 5.61
CA GLY A 109 18.90 -15.39 5.17
C GLY A 109 19.47 -15.40 3.75
N ALA A 110 20.53 -16.19 3.54
CA ALA A 110 21.14 -16.36 2.23
C ALA A 110 20.25 -17.18 1.30
N ILE A 111 20.27 -16.86 0.00
CA ILE A 111 19.62 -17.65 -1.04
C ILE A 111 20.60 -18.75 -1.46
N ALA A 112 20.15 -20.01 -1.41
CA ALA A 112 20.99 -21.15 -1.78
C ALA A 112 21.28 -21.14 -3.29
N ALA A 113 22.45 -21.64 -3.70
CA ALA A 113 22.77 -21.77 -5.12
C ALA A 113 21.72 -22.64 -5.85
N GLY A 114 21.30 -22.21 -7.05
CA GLY A 114 20.24 -22.89 -7.80
C GLY A 114 18.83 -22.69 -7.23
N THR A 115 18.64 -21.69 -6.36
CA THR A 115 17.32 -21.28 -5.88
C THR A 115 17.08 -19.80 -6.12
N VAL A 116 15.80 -19.44 -6.20
CA VAL A 116 15.32 -18.07 -6.34
C VAL A 116 14.28 -17.82 -5.26
N ARG A 117 14.34 -16.64 -4.64
CA ARG A 117 13.41 -16.25 -3.60
C ARG A 117 12.32 -15.37 -4.16
N VAL A 118 11.07 -15.77 -3.99
CA VAL A 118 9.91 -14.91 -4.25
C VAL A 118 9.49 -14.28 -2.94
N VAL A 119 9.37 -12.96 -2.93
CA VAL A 119 8.99 -12.18 -1.75
C VAL A 119 7.66 -11.51 -2.02
N VAL A 120 6.72 -11.67 -1.10
CA VAL A 120 5.42 -10.99 -1.09
C VAL A 120 5.38 -10.07 0.12
N SER A 121 5.43 -8.76 -0.13
CA SER A 121 5.32 -7.73 0.88
C SER A 121 3.88 -7.24 0.98
N ARG A 122 3.26 -7.44 2.14
CA ARG A 122 1.94 -6.87 2.49
C ARG A 122 2.12 -5.71 3.45
N ALA A 123 1.53 -4.57 3.14
CA ALA A 123 1.55 -3.39 4.00
C ALA A 123 0.12 -2.99 4.40
N SER A 124 -0.04 -2.48 5.62
CA SER A 124 -1.30 -1.93 6.12
C SER A 124 -1.02 -0.66 6.93
N ALA A 125 -1.87 0.37 6.77
CA ALA A 125 -1.83 1.58 7.59
C ALA A 125 -2.99 1.59 8.58
N SER A 126 -2.72 2.02 9.81
CA SER A 126 -3.76 2.29 10.81
C SER A 126 -3.31 3.44 11.71
N VAL A 127 -4.25 4.07 12.42
CA VAL A 127 -3.93 5.11 13.40
C VAL A 127 -4.23 4.56 14.79
N PRO A 128 -3.20 4.12 15.55
CA PRO A 128 -3.41 3.58 16.89
C PRO A 128 -4.00 4.64 17.82
N GLY A 129 -4.84 4.20 18.76
CA GLY A 129 -5.42 5.09 19.78
C GLY A 129 -6.63 5.90 19.34
N CYS A 130 -7.06 5.80 18.08
CA CYS A 130 -8.28 6.44 17.60
C CYS A 130 -9.52 5.51 17.69
N PRO A 131 -10.71 6.05 18.04
CA PRO A 131 -10.95 7.43 18.47
C PRO A 131 -10.49 7.70 19.91
N ASP A 132 -10.01 8.92 20.20
CA ASP A 132 -9.49 9.31 21.52
C ASP A 132 -10.37 10.38 22.20
N TRP A 133 -11.24 9.94 23.11
CA TRP A 133 -12.10 10.81 23.93
C TRP A 133 -11.63 10.93 25.37
N SER A 134 -10.33 10.71 25.63
CA SER A 134 -9.76 10.83 26.98
C SER A 134 -9.96 12.22 27.59
N ARG A 135 -10.07 13.27 26.76
CA ARG A 135 -10.46 14.62 27.19
C ARG A 135 -11.92 14.91 26.89
N SER A 136 -12.67 15.26 27.94
CA SER A 136 -14.01 15.81 27.81
C SER A 136 -13.97 17.17 27.11
N SER A 137 -14.99 17.45 26.29
CA SER A 137 -15.19 18.77 25.72
C SER A 137 -15.54 19.78 26.83
N SER A 138 -14.64 20.72 27.09
CA SER A 138 -14.81 21.81 28.06
C SER A 138 -14.15 23.07 27.50
N PRO A 139 -14.45 24.27 28.06
CA PRO A 139 -13.69 25.47 27.72
C PRO A 139 -12.19 25.23 27.88
N GLU A 140 -11.43 25.56 26.85
CA GLU A 140 -9.98 25.36 26.78
C GLU A 140 -9.27 26.71 26.96
N PHE A 141 -8.48 26.83 28.03
CA PHE A 141 -7.79 28.06 28.40
C PHE A 141 -6.28 28.00 28.20
N VAL A 142 -5.71 26.82 27.94
CA VAL A 142 -4.26 26.64 27.68
C VAL A 142 -3.91 26.58 26.19
N GLY A 143 -4.89 26.83 25.31
CA GLY A 143 -4.69 26.90 23.86
C GLY A 143 -4.27 25.57 23.25
N SER A 144 -4.91 24.46 23.67
CA SER A 144 -4.56 23.12 23.20
C SER A 144 -5.63 22.50 22.30
N THR A 145 -5.23 21.66 21.37
CA THR A 145 -6.14 20.84 20.56
C THR A 145 -6.76 19.73 21.41
N MET A 146 -7.95 19.28 21.01
CA MET A 146 -8.67 18.20 21.68
C MET A 146 -7.92 16.87 21.54
N SER A 147 -8.10 15.92 22.47
CA SER A 147 -7.46 14.60 22.41
C SER A 147 -7.74 13.85 21.11
N ASN A 148 -8.94 14.02 20.53
CA ASN A 148 -9.33 13.37 19.28
C ASN A 148 -8.85 14.13 18.01
N TYR A 149 -8.08 15.20 18.17
CA TYR A 149 -7.65 16.04 17.05
C TYR A 149 -6.83 15.24 16.04
N GLY A 150 -7.27 15.26 14.78
CA GLY A 150 -6.64 14.54 13.67
C GLY A 150 -7.04 13.06 13.53
N CYS A 151 -7.74 12.45 14.49
CA CYS A 151 -8.14 11.04 14.39
C CYS A 151 -8.99 10.76 13.15
N ALA A 152 -10.05 11.54 12.90
CA ALA A 152 -10.92 11.31 11.75
C ALA A 152 -10.18 11.45 10.41
N SER A 153 -9.42 12.54 10.25
CA SER A 153 -8.68 12.82 9.02
C SER A 153 -7.58 11.79 8.75
N ASN A 154 -6.78 11.44 9.75
CA ASN A 154 -5.67 10.52 9.58
C ASN A 154 -6.13 9.07 9.49
N ALA A 155 -7.19 8.67 10.20
CA ALA A 155 -7.77 7.34 10.05
C ALA A 155 -8.41 7.17 8.67
N ALA A 156 -9.09 8.20 8.16
CA ALA A 156 -9.62 8.19 6.80
C ALA A 156 -8.49 8.10 5.76
N LEU A 157 -7.40 8.87 5.94
CA LEU A 157 -6.22 8.79 5.08
C LEU A 157 -5.62 7.36 5.08
N ALA A 158 -5.42 6.78 6.27
CA ALA A 158 -4.87 5.43 6.41
C ALA A 158 -5.78 4.35 5.79
N ALA A 159 -7.10 4.53 5.82
CA ALA A 159 -8.06 3.58 5.24
C ALA A 159 -8.21 3.73 3.71
N MET A 160 -8.00 4.93 3.17
CA MET A 160 -8.22 5.22 1.74
C MET A 160 -6.94 5.16 0.90
N VAL A 161 -5.75 5.18 1.52
CA VAL A 161 -4.49 5.14 0.79
C VAL A 161 -4.37 3.82 0.01
N ALA A 162 -4.02 3.91 -1.27
CA ALA A 162 -3.91 2.73 -2.12
C ALA A 162 -2.67 1.88 -1.78
N ASP A 163 -1.53 2.51 -1.52
CA ASP A 163 -0.32 1.85 -1.01
C ASP A 163 0.11 2.49 0.31
N PRO A 164 0.00 1.77 1.45
CA PRO A 164 0.44 2.25 2.75
C PRO A 164 1.91 2.69 2.81
N MET A 165 2.81 2.15 1.98
CA MET A 165 4.22 2.57 1.98
C MET A 165 4.46 3.98 1.46
N ASP A 166 3.52 4.52 0.67
CA ASP A 166 3.60 5.90 0.20
C ASP A 166 3.52 6.90 1.37
N LEU A 167 2.99 6.50 2.53
CA LEU A 167 2.99 7.32 3.76
C LEU A 167 4.39 7.47 4.40
N ILE A 168 5.34 6.61 4.04
CA ILE A 168 6.71 6.65 4.59
C ILE A 168 7.66 7.33 3.62
N GLN A 169 7.71 6.84 2.38
CA GLN A 169 8.74 7.22 1.41
C GLN A 169 8.23 8.18 0.34
N GLY A 170 6.91 8.32 0.21
CA GLY A 170 6.30 8.94 -0.95
C GLY A 170 6.58 8.15 -2.23
N ARG A 171 5.92 8.55 -3.32
CA ARG A 171 6.15 7.98 -4.64
C ARG A 171 6.83 9.01 -5.52
N GLU A 172 7.91 8.61 -6.17
CA GLU A 172 8.48 9.44 -7.25
C GLU A 172 7.53 9.45 -8.45
N ALA A 173 7.41 10.60 -9.11
CA ALA A 173 6.63 10.71 -10.33
C ALA A 173 7.32 9.93 -11.47
N GLY A 174 6.93 8.67 -11.66
CA GLY A 174 7.38 7.86 -12.78
C GLY A 174 6.76 8.32 -14.11
N ALA A 175 7.40 7.97 -15.23
CA ALA A 175 6.94 8.31 -16.60
C ALA A 175 5.50 7.85 -16.93
N ALA A 176 4.96 6.87 -16.20
CA ALA A 176 3.60 6.38 -16.37
C ALA A 176 2.50 7.29 -15.78
N GLY A 177 2.88 8.35 -15.05
CA GLY A 177 1.96 9.27 -14.38
C GLY A 177 2.02 10.72 -14.87
N ASP A 178 2.71 10.99 -15.98
CA ASP A 178 2.75 12.36 -16.52
C ASP A 178 1.35 12.76 -17.01
N THR A 179 0.70 13.61 -16.22
CA THR A 179 -0.62 14.16 -16.52
C THR A 179 -0.62 14.89 -17.87
N ALA A 180 0.52 15.42 -18.32
CA ALA A 180 0.63 16.04 -19.65
C ALA A 180 0.50 14.99 -20.76
N THR A 181 1.14 13.82 -20.61
CA THR A 181 1.00 12.70 -21.55
C THR A 181 -0.42 12.14 -21.59
N ALA A 182 -1.05 11.92 -20.43
CA ALA A 182 -2.44 11.49 -20.35
C ALA A 182 -3.41 12.52 -20.97
N SER A 183 -3.19 13.81 -20.67
CA SER A 183 -3.96 14.91 -21.24
C SER A 183 -3.81 15.01 -22.76
N LYS A 184 -2.64 14.68 -23.30
CA LYS A 184 -2.36 14.71 -24.74
C LYS A 184 -3.20 13.67 -25.49
N ALA A 185 -3.35 12.46 -24.95
CA ALA A 185 -4.21 11.43 -25.55
C ALA A 185 -5.69 11.86 -25.53
N ILE A 186 -6.15 12.46 -24.43
CA ILE A 186 -7.53 12.99 -24.32
C ILE A 186 -7.76 14.12 -25.32
N ARG A 187 -6.82 15.09 -25.42
CA ARG A 187 -6.90 16.18 -26.40
C ARG A 187 -6.92 15.64 -27.83
N ALA A 188 -6.00 14.73 -28.16
CA ALA A 188 -5.98 14.08 -29.47
C ALA A 188 -7.32 13.41 -29.80
N TYR A 189 -7.92 12.69 -28.86
CA TYR A 189 -9.25 12.10 -29.05
C TYR A 189 -10.34 13.15 -29.29
N ARG A 190 -10.34 14.26 -28.53
CA ARG A 190 -11.33 15.34 -28.66
C ARG A 190 -11.17 16.16 -29.95
N ASP A 191 -9.94 16.39 -30.37
CA ASP A 191 -9.60 17.22 -31.53
C ASP A 191 -9.61 16.41 -32.84
N THR A 192 -9.66 15.08 -32.76
CA THR A 192 -9.77 14.22 -33.94
C THR A 192 -11.14 14.39 -34.59
N ALA A 193 -11.15 14.98 -35.79
CA ALA A 193 -12.36 15.12 -36.59
C ALA A 193 -12.98 13.73 -36.89
N PRO A 194 -14.31 13.56 -36.80
CA PRO A 194 -14.98 12.30 -37.11
C PRO A 194 -14.62 11.81 -38.52
N THR A 195 -14.38 10.51 -38.68
CA THR A 195 -13.93 9.90 -39.94
C THR A 195 -14.94 10.06 -41.09
N GLY A 196 -16.19 10.42 -40.80
CA GLY A 196 -17.20 10.78 -41.80
C GLY A 196 -17.05 12.17 -42.43
N THR A 197 -16.18 13.04 -41.90
CA THR A 197 -15.98 14.41 -42.40
C THR A 197 -14.99 14.51 -43.57
N LYS A 198 -14.20 13.47 -43.83
CA LYS A 198 -13.15 13.48 -44.87
C LYS A 198 -13.60 13.00 -46.26
N GLY A 199 -14.90 12.76 -46.46
CA GLY A 199 -15.43 12.23 -47.72
C GLY A 199 -14.95 10.79 -48.01
N LEU A 200 -15.69 10.09 -48.87
CA LEU A 200 -15.27 8.76 -49.34
C LEU A 200 -14.07 8.93 -50.27
N LYS A 201 -13.02 8.12 -50.09
CA LYS A 201 -11.91 8.05 -51.05
C LYS A 201 -12.47 7.51 -52.38
N ASN A 202 -12.42 8.33 -53.44
CA ASN A 202 -12.68 7.86 -54.79
C ASN A 202 -11.44 7.12 -55.29
N GLU A 203 -11.39 5.80 -55.06
CA GLU A 203 -10.42 4.93 -55.72
C GLU A 203 -10.92 4.63 -57.14
N SER A 204 -10.21 5.11 -58.16
CA SER A 204 -10.48 4.82 -59.56
C SER A 204 -9.71 3.57 -59.99
N THR A 205 -10.41 2.48 -60.30
CA THR A 205 -9.79 1.23 -60.81
C THR A 205 -9.53 1.26 -62.31
N LYS A 206 -9.21 2.43 -62.89
CA LYS A 206 -9.00 2.56 -64.34
C LYS A 206 -7.58 3.01 -64.69
N GLY A 207 -6.69 2.02 -64.69
CA GLY A 207 -5.50 1.94 -65.53
C GLY A 207 -5.23 0.45 -65.70
N GLY A 208 -5.40 -0.19 -66.86
CA GLY A 208 -5.16 0.25 -68.22
C GLY A 208 -4.15 -0.76 -68.77
N ASN A 209 -4.65 -1.78 -69.49
CA ASN A 209 -3.87 -2.84 -70.12
C ASN A 209 -2.83 -2.28 -71.11
#